data_AF-A0A0N1D512-F1
#
_entry.id   AF-A0A0N1D512-F1
#
_cell.length_a   1.000
_cell.length_b   1.000
_cell.length_c   1.000
_cell.angle_alpha   90.00
_cell.angle_beta   90.00
_cell.angle_gamma   90.00
#
_symmetry.space_group_name_H-M   'P 1'
#
loop_
_entity.id
_entity.type
_entity.pdbx_description
1 polymer ?
#
loop_
_entity_poly.entity_id
_entity_poly.type
_entity_poly.pdbx_seq_one_letter_code
_entity_poly.pdbx_strand_id
1 'polypeptide(L)'
;MGVAPRRLQGWEPRTFTEYEYDEAGMLVSTATTAEPEFDANQLALLLAHEEVLSDRGPHGLPLSETTDPRADPAIRGGWRYEANKSPRFDYAAQAIAHAQDAYYKAYPDEPRGGHGWYARRVDA
;
A
#
# COMPACT_ATOMS: atom_id res chain seq x y z
N MET A 1 3.94 -5.77 0.12
CA MET A 1 3.78 -7.14 0.70
C MET A 1 5.14 -7.55 1.24
N GLY A 2 5.22 -8.02 2.48
CA GLY A 2 6.51 -8.31 3.15
C GLY A 2 6.99 -9.76 3.09
N VAL A 3 6.34 -10.64 2.32
CA VAL A 3 6.65 -12.07 2.24
C VAL A 3 6.66 -12.56 0.79
N ALA A 4 7.56 -13.49 0.45
CA ALA A 4 7.61 -14.07 -0.88
C ALA A 4 6.42 -14.99 -1.18
N PRO A 5 5.96 -15.07 -2.44
CA PRO A 5 4.84 -15.95 -2.83
C PRO A 5 5.02 -17.42 -2.44
N ARG A 6 6.27 -17.91 -2.42
CA ARG A 6 6.59 -19.29 -2.02
C ARG A 6 6.21 -19.57 -0.56
N ARG A 7 6.34 -18.58 0.34
CA ARG A 7 5.88 -18.71 1.74
C ARG A 7 4.37 -18.89 1.87
N LEU A 8 3.59 -18.32 0.96
CA LEU A 8 2.14 -18.54 0.92
C LEU A 8 1.76 -20.01 0.60
N GLN A 9 2.73 -20.80 0.13
CA GLN A 9 2.59 -22.22 -0.16
C GLN A 9 3.29 -23.10 0.88
N GLY A 10 3.64 -22.54 2.05
CA GLY A 10 4.26 -23.28 3.16
C GLY A 10 5.75 -23.59 2.97
N TRP A 11 6.41 -22.97 1.98
CA TRP A 11 7.86 -23.05 1.84
C TRP A 11 8.55 -22.12 2.86
N GLU A 12 9.68 -22.57 3.42
CA GLU A 12 10.53 -21.76 4.31
C GLU A 12 11.99 -21.73 3.80
N PRO A 13 12.71 -20.60 3.94
CA PRO A 13 14.12 -20.50 3.59
C PRO A 13 14.96 -21.55 4.31
N ARG A 14 15.80 -22.25 3.56
CA ARG A 14 16.81 -23.13 4.15
C ARG A 14 17.92 -22.29 4.77
N THR A 15 18.53 -22.81 5.83
CA THR A 15 19.71 -22.20 6.46
C THR A 15 20.91 -23.11 6.26
N PHE A 16 22.04 -22.52 5.89
CA PHE A 16 23.33 -23.17 5.74
C PHE A 16 24.26 -22.58 6.78
N THR A 17 24.86 -23.43 7.63
CA THR A 17 25.81 -22.98 8.65
C THR A 17 27.18 -23.55 8.33
N GLU A 18 28.13 -22.66 8.07
CA GLU A 18 29.54 -22.97 7.83
C GLU A 18 30.33 -22.75 9.12
N TYR A 19 31.20 -23.70 9.44
CA TYR A 19 32.05 -23.68 10.62
C TYR A 19 33.50 -23.63 10.17
N GLU A 20 34.27 -22.68 10.69
CA GLU A 20 35.70 -22.57 10.44
C GLU A 20 36.46 -23.00 11.70
N TYR A 21 37.46 -23.85 11.52
CA TYR A 21 38.29 -24.37 12.60
C TYR A 21 39.75 -24.00 12.35
N ASP A 22 40.49 -23.72 13.42
CA ASP A 22 41.94 -23.51 13.34
C ASP A 22 42.73 -24.81 13.17
N GLU A 23 44.06 -24.69 13.06
CA GLU A 23 44.98 -25.83 12.94
C GLU A 23 44.96 -26.77 14.16
N ALA A 24 44.51 -26.28 15.33
CA ALA A 24 44.35 -27.08 16.54
C ALA A 24 42.97 -27.78 16.61
N GLY A 25 42.11 -27.59 15.60
CA GLY A 25 40.76 -28.13 15.56
C GLY A 25 39.75 -27.38 16.43
N MET A 26 40.09 -26.17 16.90
CA MET A 26 39.19 -25.31 17.66
C MET A 26 38.33 -24.49 16.72
N LEU A 27 37.04 -24.37 17.02
CA LEU A 27 36.11 -23.55 16.26
C LEU A 27 36.47 -22.06 16.41
N VAL A 28 36.71 -21.38 15.30
CA VAL A 28 37.09 -19.95 15.27
C VAL A 28 36.03 -19.04 14.63
N SER A 29 35.19 -19.59 13.75
CA SER A 29 34.12 -18.82 13.13
C SER A 29 32.89 -19.69 12.86
N THR A 30 31.72 -19.07 12.87
CA THR A 30 30.46 -19.68 12.45
C THR A 30 29.68 -18.66 11.65
N ALA A 31 29.33 -19.02 10.42
CA ALA A 31 28.56 -18.18 9.52
C ALA A 31 27.29 -18.91 9.09
N THR A 32 26.12 -18.34 9.40
CA THR A 32 24.84 -18.88 8.94
C THR A 32 24.29 -18.00 7.82
N THR A 33 24.04 -18.58 6.65
CA THR A 33 23.39 -17.93 5.51
C THR A 33 22.01 -18.55 5.27
N ALA A 34 21.02 -17.71 5.01
CA ALA A 34 19.68 -18.17 4.65
C ALA A 34 19.52 -18.13 3.12
N GLU A 35 18.76 -19.09 2.58
CA GLU A 35 18.32 -19.06 1.19
C GLU A 35 17.56 -17.74 0.93
N PRO A 36 17.89 -16.98 -0.13
CA PRO A 36 17.16 -15.78 -0.47
C PRO A 36 15.65 -16.05 -0.63
N GLU A 37 14.85 -15.30 0.12
CA GLU A 37 13.40 -15.42 0.08
C GLU A 37 12.84 -15.06 -1.30
N PHE A 38 13.44 -14.05 -1.93
CA PHE A 38 13.14 -13.62 -3.29
C PHE A 38 14.26 -14.04 -4.23
N ASP A 39 13.89 -14.62 -5.37
CA ASP A 39 14.82 -14.71 -6.49
C ASP A 39 15.03 -13.33 -7.15
N ALA A 40 16.01 -13.23 -8.05
CA ALA A 40 16.36 -11.97 -8.69
C ALA A 40 15.20 -11.35 -9.49
N ASN A 41 14.35 -12.18 -10.12
CA ASN A 41 13.21 -11.69 -10.90
C ASN A 41 12.09 -11.19 -9.98
N GLN A 42 11.81 -11.91 -8.89
CA GLN A 42 10.84 -11.49 -7.88
C GLN A 42 11.27 -10.19 -7.21
N LEU A 43 12.56 -10.04 -6.89
CA LEU A 43 13.10 -8.80 -6.36
C LEU A 43 12.96 -7.66 -7.37
N ALA A 44 13.29 -7.89 -8.65
CA ALA A 44 13.13 -6.89 -9.70
C ALA A 44 11.67 -6.41 -9.85
N LEU A 45 10.71 -7.34 -9.81
CA LEU A 45 9.29 -7.00 -9.85
C LEU A 45 8.84 -6.21 -8.61
N LEU A 46 9.37 -6.55 -7.43
CA LEU A 46 9.05 -5.85 -6.20
C LEU A 46 9.61 -4.42 -6.23
N LEU A 47 10.84 -4.23 -6.71
CA LEU A 47 11.43 -2.91 -6.89
C LEU A 47 10.67 -2.08 -7.94
N ALA A 48 10.31 -2.66 -9.08
CA ALA A 48 9.51 -1.98 -10.10
C ALA A 48 8.11 -1.60 -9.57
N HIS A 49 7.51 -2.45 -8.74
CA HIS A 49 6.24 -2.13 -8.08
C HIS A 49 6.37 -0.98 -7.08
N GLU A 50 7.43 -0.97 -6.25
CA GLU A 50 7.72 0.15 -5.35
C GLU A 50 7.98 1.45 -6.11
N GLU A 51 8.67 1.40 -7.24
CA GLU A 51 8.87 2.57 -8.10
C GLU A 51 7.53 3.13 -8.59
N VAL A 52 6.65 2.28 -9.12
CA VAL A 52 5.29 2.68 -9.55
C VAL A 52 4.45 3.22 -8.39
N LEU A 53 4.54 2.63 -7.19
CA LEU A 53 3.82 3.13 -6.02
C LEU A 53 4.37 4.47 -5.53
N SER A 54 5.70 4.64 -5.56
CA SER A 54 6.35 5.87 -5.13
C SER A 54 5.98 7.06 -6.00
N ASP A 55 5.72 6.80 -7.28
CA ASP A 55 5.25 7.80 -8.22
C ASP A 55 3.72 8.00 -8.18
N ARG A 56 2.93 7.19 -7.45
CA ARG A 56 1.47 7.34 -7.48
C ARG A 56 0.97 8.44 -6.54
N GLY A 57 0.31 9.45 -7.09
CA GLY A 57 -0.30 10.55 -6.34
C GLY A 57 -1.62 10.18 -5.64
N PRO A 58 -2.18 11.10 -4.82
CA PRO A 58 -3.42 10.85 -4.05
C PRO A 58 -4.66 10.62 -4.93
N HIS A 59 -4.58 11.01 -6.20
CA HIS A 59 -5.62 10.84 -7.21
C HIS A 59 -5.41 9.57 -8.07
N GLY A 60 -4.42 8.74 -7.74
CA GLY A 60 -4.18 7.43 -8.36
C GLY A 60 -3.40 7.45 -9.69
N LEU A 61 -3.03 8.64 -10.19
CA LEU A 61 -2.21 8.81 -11.39
C LEU A 61 -0.73 9.04 -11.01
N PRO A 62 0.21 8.82 -11.95
CA PRO A 62 1.63 9.09 -11.71
C PRO A 62 1.90 10.58 -11.45
N LEU A 63 2.72 10.90 -10.45
CA LEU A 63 3.14 12.25 -10.09
C LEU A 63 4.05 12.81 -11.17
N SER A 64 4.94 11.99 -11.71
CA SER A 64 5.79 12.33 -12.85
C SER A 64 4.99 12.84 -14.05
N GLU A 65 3.81 12.26 -14.30
CA GLU A 65 2.90 12.66 -15.39
C GLU A 65 2.06 13.87 -15.00
N THR A 66 1.50 13.88 -13.78
CA THR A 66 0.58 14.93 -13.31
C THR A 66 1.26 16.24 -12.93
N THR A 67 2.58 16.22 -12.74
CA THR A 67 3.42 17.39 -12.51
C THR A 67 4.24 17.80 -13.73
N ASP A 68 4.12 17.08 -14.86
CA ASP A 68 4.73 17.46 -16.12
C ASP A 68 4.15 18.81 -16.58
N PRO A 69 4.99 19.82 -16.94
CA PRO A 69 4.49 21.10 -17.44
C PRO A 69 3.53 20.96 -18.63
N ARG A 70 3.67 19.91 -19.46
CA ARG A 70 2.77 19.63 -20.59
C ARG A 70 1.36 19.26 -20.16
N ALA A 71 1.13 18.93 -18.89
CA ALA A 71 -0.19 18.71 -18.33
C ALA A 71 -0.89 20.02 -17.90
N ASP A 72 -0.18 21.16 -17.94
CA ASP A 72 -0.76 22.48 -17.63
C ASP A 72 -1.76 22.88 -18.73
N PRO A 73 -3.04 23.10 -18.38
CA PRO A 73 -4.06 23.49 -19.34
C PRO A 73 -3.79 24.84 -20.05
N ALA A 74 -2.86 25.66 -19.54
CA ALA A 74 -2.43 26.89 -20.20
C ALA A 74 -1.45 26.65 -21.37
N ILE A 75 -0.79 25.49 -21.45
CA ILE A 75 0.17 25.19 -22.51
C ILE A 75 -0.54 24.66 -23.76
N ARG A 76 -0.30 25.31 -24.90
CA ARG A 76 -0.81 24.86 -26.19
C ARG A 76 -0.04 23.63 -26.68
N GLY A 77 -0.77 22.57 -27.04
CA GLY A 77 -0.18 21.32 -27.56
C GLY A 77 0.20 20.30 -26.49
N GLY A 78 -0.12 20.58 -25.22
CA GLY A 78 -0.04 19.62 -24.12
C GLY A 78 -1.30 18.74 -23.99
N TRP A 79 -1.43 18.08 -22.84
CA TRP A 79 -2.65 17.39 -22.39
C TRP A 79 -3.17 18.02 -21.10
N ARG A 80 -4.35 17.60 -20.65
CA ARG A 80 -4.92 18.04 -19.37
C ARG A 80 -5.74 16.93 -18.75
N TYR A 81 -5.90 16.98 -17.44
CA TYR A 81 -6.80 16.10 -16.71
C TYR A 81 -8.20 16.70 -16.64
N GLU A 82 -9.21 15.85 -16.83
CA GLU A 82 -10.61 16.22 -16.65
C GLU A 82 -11.20 15.37 -15.52
N ALA A 83 -11.83 16.03 -14.54
CA ALA A 83 -12.56 15.33 -13.50
C ALA A 83 -13.76 14.59 -14.11
N ASN A 84 -14.13 13.46 -13.52
CA ASN A 84 -15.32 12.73 -13.94
C ASN A 84 -16.56 13.63 -13.80
N LYS A 85 -17.41 13.65 -14.83
CA LYS A 85 -18.61 14.52 -14.87
C LYS A 85 -19.64 14.18 -13.80
N SER A 86 -19.64 12.94 -13.34
CA SER A 86 -20.51 12.47 -12.26
C SER A 86 -19.67 11.89 -11.14
N PRO A 87 -19.81 12.37 -9.89
CA PRO A 87 -19.11 11.79 -8.76
C PRO A 87 -19.58 10.35 -8.56
N ARG A 88 -18.65 9.47 -8.14
CA ARG A 88 -19.03 8.16 -7.61
C ARG A 88 -19.51 8.37 -6.18
N PHE A 89 -20.68 7.84 -5.86
CA PHE A 89 -21.20 7.87 -4.50
C PHE A 89 -20.75 6.62 -3.76
N ASP A 90 -20.08 6.83 -2.63
CA ASP A 90 -19.91 5.81 -1.61
C ASP A 90 -21.16 5.82 -0.72
N TYR A 91 -22.10 4.92 -1.01
CA TYR A 91 -23.36 4.84 -0.27
C TYR A 91 -23.16 4.45 1.20
N ALA A 92 -22.06 3.75 1.54
CA ALA A 92 -21.74 3.46 2.93
C ALA A 92 -21.29 4.73 3.66
N ALA A 93 -20.39 5.51 3.04
CA ALA A 93 -20.00 6.81 3.58
C ALA A 93 -21.20 7.77 3.67
N GLN A 94 -22.07 7.79 2.67
CA GLN A 94 -23.29 8.60 2.69
C GLN A 94 -24.23 8.19 3.83
N ALA A 95 -24.45 6.88 4.04
CA ALA A 95 -25.29 6.40 5.13
C ALA A 95 -24.72 6.79 6.50
N ILE A 96 -23.40 6.71 6.68
CA ILE A 96 -22.72 7.17 7.90
C ILE A 96 -22.92 8.68 8.09
N ALA A 97 -22.70 9.49 7.05
CA ALA A 97 -22.88 10.94 7.11
C ALA A 97 -24.32 11.30 7.50
N HIS A 98 -25.32 10.69 6.86
CA HIS A 98 -26.73 10.91 7.19
C HIS A 98 -27.05 10.54 8.65
N ALA A 99 -26.49 9.45 9.17
CA ALA A 99 -26.70 9.03 10.56
C ALA A 99 -26.03 10.00 11.55
N GLN A 100 -24.80 10.46 11.27
CA GLN A 100 -24.10 11.47 12.05
C GLN A 100 -24.90 12.78 12.08
N ASP A 101 -25.34 13.26 10.92
CA ASP A 101 -26.13 14.48 10.80
C ASP A 101 -27.44 14.38 11.57
N ALA A 102 -28.16 13.26 11.46
CA ALA A 102 -29.39 13.03 12.20
C ALA A 102 -29.15 13.02 13.72
N TYR A 103 -28.07 12.39 14.18
CA TYR A 103 -27.71 12.33 15.59
C TYR A 103 -27.35 13.71 16.15
N TYR A 104 -26.41 14.44 15.54
CA TYR A 104 -26.01 15.77 16.05
C TYR A 104 -27.08 16.84 15.87
N LYS A 105 -28.02 16.64 14.94
CA LYS A 105 -29.24 17.46 14.87
C LYS A 105 -30.15 17.21 16.07
N ALA A 106 -30.23 15.97 16.55
CA ALA A 106 -31.01 15.62 17.75
C ALA A 106 -30.29 15.99 19.05
N TYR A 107 -28.95 15.96 19.07
CA TYR A 107 -28.10 16.20 20.23
C TYR A 107 -27.01 17.24 19.92
N PRO A 108 -27.35 18.53 19.89
CA PRO A 108 -26.43 19.58 19.43
C PRO A 108 -25.23 19.83 20.35
N ASP A 109 -25.35 19.53 21.65
CA ASP A 109 -24.33 19.80 22.66
C ASP A 109 -23.40 18.59 22.93
N GLU A 110 -23.66 17.44 22.30
CA GLU A 110 -22.82 16.24 22.48
C GLU A 110 -21.44 16.43 21.83
N PRO A 111 -20.35 16.12 22.54
CA PRO A 111 -19.01 16.17 21.97
C PRO A 111 -18.86 15.16 20.83
N ARG A 112 -18.19 15.56 19.75
CA ARG A 112 -18.00 14.67 18.58
C ARG A 112 -16.88 13.65 18.74
N GLY A 113 -15.94 13.94 19.64
CA GLY A 113 -14.71 13.16 19.79
C GLY A 113 -14.99 11.75 20.29
N GLY A 114 -14.46 10.74 19.60
CA GLY A 114 -14.56 9.34 20.00
C GLY A 114 -15.81 8.59 19.50
N HIS A 115 -16.73 9.26 18.77
CA HIS A 115 -17.88 8.58 18.18
C HIS A 115 -17.48 7.75 16.96
N GLY A 116 -17.61 6.43 17.08
CA GLY A 116 -17.38 5.47 15.99
C GLY A 116 -18.67 5.13 15.24
N TRP A 117 -18.61 5.17 13.91
CA TRP A 117 -19.76 4.88 13.04
C TRP A 117 -19.36 3.82 12.02
N TYR A 118 -20.24 2.88 11.75
CA TYR A 118 -20.01 1.83 10.75
C TYR A 118 -21.29 1.61 9.92
N ALA A 119 -21.10 1.36 8.64
CA ALA A 119 -22.16 0.90 7.77
C ALA A 119 -22.13 -0.63 7.70
N ARG A 120 -23.31 -1.26 7.62
CA ARG A 120 -23.45 -2.68 7.28
C ARG A 120 -24.30 -2.82 6.04
N ARG A 121 -24.00 -3.82 5.22
CA ARG A 121 -24.89 -4.18 4.11
C ARG A 121 -26.17 -4.78 4.68
N VAL A 122 -27.31 -4.37 4.14
CA VAL A 122 -28.62 -4.98 4.39
C VAL A 122 -29.19 -5.34 3.03
N ASP A 123 -29.45 -6.62 2.83
CA ASP A 123 -30.08 -7.10 1.60
C ASP A 123 -31.58 -6.75 1.69
N ALA A 124 -32.15 -6.25 0.59
CA ALA A 124 -33.54 -5.79 0.51
C ALA A 124 -34.52 -6.95 0.21
#